data_AF-A0A8D8ZAQ0-F1
#
_entry.id   AF-A0A8D8ZAQ0-F1
#
_cell.length_a   1.000
_cell.length_b   1.000
_cell.length_c   1.000
_cell.angle_alpha   90.00
_cell.angle_beta   90.00
_cell.angle_gamma   90.00
#
_symmetry.space_group_name_H-M   'P 1'
#
loop_
_entity.id
_entity.type
_entity.pdbx_description
1 polymer ?
#
loop_
_entity_poly.entity_id
_entity_poly.type
_entity_poly.pdbx_seq_one_letter_code
_entity_poly.pdbx_strand_id
1 'polypeptide(L)'
;DHRVHHKYSDTNADPYNINRGFFFSHIGWLMVKKHPELLEKGRGIDLSDLYADKVVMFQKRHYPKLVLFISFFLPTIIPMLFWGETLSNAWHVSTILRIVVNLNAAFVINSFAHMYGQKPYEKAIAPAENLAMAIFSLGEGWHNFHHVFPWDYKASELGKYSTNVTTAFIDFFAKIGWAYDLKTVTPDLIAARAKRTGDGTHVWGWDDKEMNEKDKRRAVIINPAKPDQIDN
;
A
#
# COMPACT_ATOMS: atom_id res chain seq x y z
N ASP A 1 6.88 13.24 4.33
CA ASP A 1 6.44 13.04 2.93
C ASP A 1 5.16 12.24 2.84
N HIS A 2 5.13 10.96 3.19
CA HIS A 2 3.91 10.14 3.05
C HIS A 2 2.65 10.67 3.79
N ARG A 3 2.77 11.21 5.03
CA ARG A 3 1.65 11.90 5.70
C ARG A 3 1.14 13.12 4.92
N VAL A 4 2.03 13.87 4.27
CA VAL A 4 1.67 15.03 3.45
C VAL A 4 0.97 14.57 2.19
N HIS A 5 1.48 13.51 1.57
CA HIS A 5 0.89 12.88 0.39
C HIS A 5 -0.57 12.49 0.64
N HIS A 6 -0.89 11.75 1.71
CA HIS A 6 -2.30 11.43 2.01
C HIS A 6 -3.16 12.67 2.28
N LYS A 7 -2.63 13.67 3.00
CA LYS A 7 -3.41 14.85 3.39
C LYS A 7 -3.69 15.80 2.23
N TYR A 8 -2.78 15.87 1.27
CA TYR A 8 -2.82 16.82 0.15
C TYR A 8 -2.58 16.13 -1.20
N SER A 9 -3.04 14.89 -1.35
CA SER A 9 -2.84 14.07 -2.55
C SER A 9 -3.21 14.81 -3.81
N ASP A 10 -2.45 14.61 -4.87
CA ASP A 10 -2.71 15.16 -6.21
C ASP A 10 -2.65 16.71 -6.27
N THR A 11 -2.08 17.37 -5.26
CA THR A 11 -1.86 18.84 -5.24
C THR A 11 -0.37 19.20 -5.32
N ASN A 12 -0.07 20.49 -5.41
CA ASN A 12 1.31 21.00 -5.32
C ASN A 12 1.96 20.80 -3.94
N ALA A 13 1.18 20.46 -2.92
CA ALA A 13 1.70 20.04 -1.61
C ALA A 13 2.04 18.55 -1.55
N ASP A 14 1.69 17.75 -2.56
CA ASP A 14 2.06 16.34 -2.64
C ASP A 14 3.53 16.18 -3.12
N PRO A 15 4.40 15.47 -2.36
CA PRO A 15 5.79 15.20 -2.77
C PRO A 15 5.94 14.55 -4.13
N TYR A 16 5.01 13.68 -4.54
CA TYR A 16 5.08 12.93 -5.79
C TYR A 16 3.80 13.07 -6.62
N ASN A 17 3.25 14.30 -6.62
CA ASN A 17 2.04 14.71 -7.33
C ASN A 17 1.90 14.10 -8.74
N ILE A 18 0.90 13.23 -8.91
CA ILE A 18 0.64 12.56 -10.19
C ILE A 18 0.22 13.52 -11.31
N ASN A 19 -0.36 14.68 -10.99
CA ASN A 19 -0.76 15.69 -11.99
C ASN A 19 0.44 16.32 -12.71
N ARG A 20 1.66 16.07 -12.25
CA ARG A 20 2.91 16.44 -12.94
C ARG A 20 3.42 15.35 -13.89
N GLY A 21 2.65 14.27 -14.07
CA GLY A 21 2.91 13.17 -14.98
C GLY A 21 3.64 11.98 -14.35
N PHE A 22 3.63 10.87 -15.09
CA PHE A 22 4.21 9.59 -14.66
C PHE A 22 5.69 9.72 -14.24
N PHE A 23 6.52 10.38 -15.05
CA PHE A 23 7.95 10.47 -14.75
C PHE A 23 8.21 11.21 -13.43
N PHE A 24 7.47 12.29 -13.18
CA PHE A 24 7.63 13.07 -11.95
C PHE A 24 7.24 12.26 -10.71
N SER A 25 6.04 11.66 -10.72
CA SER A 25 5.52 10.84 -9.62
C SER A 25 6.33 9.56 -9.38
N HIS A 26 6.93 8.99 -10.43
CA HIS A 26 7.77 7.80 -10.33
C HIS A 26 9.13 8.11 -9.70
N ILE A 27 9.94 8.99 -10.31
CA ILE A 27 11.31 9.26 -9.83
C ILE A 27 11.73 10.72 -9.92
N GLY A 28 11.14 11.50 -10.82
CA GLY A 28 11.54 12.88 -11.07
C GLY A 28 11.45 13.79 -9.84
N TRP A 29 10.55 13.49 -8.90
CA TRP A 29 10.42 14.23 -7.63
C TRP A 29 11.69 14.20 -6.75
N LEU A 30 12.52 13.16 -6.86
CA LEU A 30 13.82 13.06 -6.18
C LEU A 30 14.93 13.87 -6.87
N MET A 31 14.71 14.27 -8.12
CA MET A 31 15.72 14.93 -8.97
C MET A 31 15.59 16.45 -8.97
N VAL A 32 14.59 17.00 -8.27
CA VAL A 32 14.31 18.45 -8.22
C VAL A 32 14.07 18.91 -6.79
N LYS A 33 14.12 20.23 -6.58
CA LYS A 33 13.73 20.83 -5.30
C LYS A 33 12.23 20.64 -5.07
N LYS A 34 11.86 20.40 -3.81
CA LYS A 34 10.47 20.33 -3.35
C LYS A 34 9.73 21.64 -3.65
N HIS A 35 8.46 21.53 -4.03
CA HIS A 35 7.60 22.69 -4.27
C HIS A 35 7.43 23.51 -2.98
N PRO A 36 7.36 24.86 -3.03
CA PRO A 36 7.20 25.69 -1.83
C PRO A 36 5.97 25.33 -0.98
N GLU A 37 4.85 24.99 -1.62
CA GLU A 37 3.61 24.61 -0.93
C GLU A 37 3.77 23.31 -0.11
N LEU A 38 4.50 22.33 -0.64
CA LEU A 38 4.87 21.11 0.10
C LEU A 38 5.69 21.44 1.34
N LEU A 39 6.63 22.38 1.25
CA LEU A 39 7.43 22.80 2.40
C LEU A 39 6.57 23.52 3.46
N GLU A 40 5.66 24.38 3.03
CA GLU A 40 4.72 25.08 3.92
C GLU A 40 3.78 24.10 4.62
N LYS A 41 3.04 23.28 3.87
CA LYS A 41 2.07 22.32 4.42
C LYS A 41 2.75 21.21 5.22
N GLY A 42 3.95 20.80 4.80
CA GLY A 42 4.74 19.79 5.49
C GLY A 42 5.16 20.19 6.91
N ARG A 43 5.36 21.49 7.18
CA ARG A 43 5.65 21.99 8.54
C ARG A 43 4.46 21.85 9.49
N GLY A 44 3.24 21.81 8.94
CA GLY A 44 2.00 21.64 9.71
C GLY A 44 1.63 20.17 9.98
N ILE A 45 2.46 19.21 9.59
CA ILE A 45 2.27 17.80 9.92
C ILE A 45 2.88 17.52 11.28
N ASP A 46 2.06 16.99 12.20
CA ASP A 46 2.56 16.46 13.47
C ASP A 46 3.44 15.23 13.21
N LEU A 47 4.60 15.19 13.86
CA LEU A 47 5.60 14.13 13.82
C LEU A 47 6.07 13.76 15.25
N SER A 48 5.39 14.26 16.28
CA SER A 48 5.75 14.09 17.69
C SER A 48 5.87 12.63 18.09
N ASP A 49 4.99 11.77 17.56
CA ASP A 49 5.02 10.33 17.73
C ASP A 49 6.30 9.69 17.17
N LEU A 50 6.75 10.10 15.98
CA LEU A 50 8.00 9.61 15.38
C LEU A 50 9.23 10.09 16.14
N TYR A 51 9.19 11.30 16.72
CA TYR A 51 10.28 11.83 17.54
C TYR A 51 10.34 11.17 18.92
N ALA A 52 9.20 10.70 19.45
CA ALA A 52 9.12 9.96 20.70
C ALA A 52 9.61 8.52 20.57
N ASP A 53 9.51 7.91 19.38
CA ASP A 53 9.98 6.56 19.12
C ASP A 53 11.52 6.46 19.06
N LYS A 54 12.10 5.75 20.03
CA LYS A 54 13.55 5.59 20.14
C LYS A 54 14.17 4.75 19.03
N VAL A 55 13.45 3.78 18.47
CA VAL A 55 13.92 2.92 17.38
C VAL A 55 13.99 3.75 16.09
N VAL A 56 12.96 4.53 15.80
CA VAL A 56 12.92 5.47 14.67
C VAL A 56 14.04 6.50 14.79
N MET A 57 14.22 7.09 15.97
CA MET A 57 15.26 8.10 16.18
C MET A 57 16.68 7.52 16.16
N PHE A 58 16.88 6.27 16.59
CA PHE A 58 18.13 5.53 16.40
C PHE A 58 18.43 5.34 14.90
N GLN A 59 17.46 4.83 14.15
CA GLN A 59 17.60 4.63 12.70
C GLN A 59 17.92 5.94 12.00
N LYS A 60 17.21 7.03 12.33
CA LYS A 60 17.44 8.37 11.79
C LYS A 60 18.85 8.90 12.06
N ARG A 61 19.35 8.73 13.29
CA ARG A 61 20.70 9.18 13.69
C ARG A 61 21.81 8.42 12.97
N HIS A 62 21.61 7.13 12.72
CA HIS A 62 22.63 6.25 12.15
C HIS A 62 22.39 5.89 10.68
N TYR A 63 21.41 6.52 10.03
CA TYR A 63 20.90 6.14 8.71
C TYR A 63 21.99 5.95 7.64
N PRO A 64 22.94 6.88 7.44
CA PRO A 64 23.97 6.69 6.42
C PRO A 64 24.82 5.43 6.65
N LYS A 65 25.17 5.15 7.92
CA LYS A 65 25.95 3.96 8.27
C LYS A 65 25.13 2.69 8.06
N LEU A 66 23.88 2.69 8.51
CA LEU A 66 22.98 1.55 8.39
C LEU A 66 22.70 1.22 6.92
N VAL A 67 22.42 2.21 6.07
CA VAL A 67 22.18 2.00 4.63
C VAL A 67 23.42 1.45 3.94
N LEU A 68 24.60 2.05 4.16
CA LEU A 68 25.83 1.56 3.52
C LEU A 68 26.14 0.12 3.94
N PHE A 69 25.94 -0.20 5.22
CA PHE A 69 26.21 -1.53 5.73
C PHE A 69 25.17 -2.56 5.28
N ILE A 70 23.88 -2.32 5.55
CA ILE A 70 22.80 -3.30 5.33
C ILE A 70 22.44 -3.39 3.85
N SER A 71 22.38 -2.27 3.13
CA SER A 71 21.92 -2.24 1.75
C SER A 71 23.02 -2.45 0.73
N PHE A 72 24.29 -2.15 1.03
CA PHE A 72 25.40 -2.31 0.07
C PHE A 72 26.43 -3.35 0.48
N PHE A 73 26.95 -3.28 1.70
CA PHE A 73 28.02 -4.16 2.15
C PHE A 73 27.55 -5.61 2.35
N LEU A 74 26.55 -5.85 3.21
CA LEU A 74 26.05 -7.20 3.48
C LEU A 74 25.59 -7.95 2.22
N PRO A 75 24.81 -7.35 1.30
CA PRO A 75 24.31 -8.06 0.13
C PRO A 75 25.38 -8.36 -0.91
N THR A 76 26.53 -7.67 -0.85
CA THR A 76 27.71 -7.98 -1.65
C THR A 76 28.56 -9.07 -1.01
N ILE A 77 28.83 -8.96 0.30
CA ILE A 77 29.78 -9.86 0.98
C ILE A 77 29.18 -11.24 1.29
N ILE A 78 27.91 -11.31 1.68
CA ILE A 78 27.26 -12.58 2.01
C ILE A 78 27.35 -13.58 0.83
N PRO A 79 26.98 -13.21 -0.41
CA PRO A 79 27.11 -14.14 -1.53
C PRO A 79 28.53 -14.63 -1.79
N MET A 80 29.51 -13.73 -1.64
CA MET A 80 30.92 -14.07 -1.84
C MET A 80 31.41 -15.07 -0.80
N LEU A 81 31.02 -14.89 0.47
CA LEU A 81 31.48 -15.74 1.56
C LEU A 81 30.77 -17.10 1.65
N PHE A 82 29.45 -17.13 1.43
CA PHE A 82 28.65 -18.32 1.74
C PHE A 82 28.44 -19.26 0.56
N TRP A 83 28.54 -18.78 -0.68
CA TRP A 83 28.39 -19.63 -1.87
C TRP A 83 29.38 -19.30 -3.00
N GLY A 84 30.47 -18.59 -2.67
CA GLY A 84 31.60 -18.39 -3.58
C GLY A 84 31.29 -17.51 -4.79
N GLU A 85 30.29 -16.63 -4.70
CA GLU A 85 29.93 -15.74 -5.80
C GLU A 85 31.06 -14.74 -6.11
N THR A 86 31.19 -14.36 -7.38
CA THR A 86 32.18 -13.36 -7.80
C THR A 86 31.80 -11.97 -7.27
N LEU A 87 32.82 -11.13 -7.01
CA LEU A 87 32.58 -9.74 -6.60
C LEU A 87 31.72 -8.98 -7.61
N SER A 88 31.93 -9.20 -8.90
CA SER A 88 31.16 -8.54 -9.96
C SER A 88 29.67 -8.87 -9.89
N ASN A 89 29.31 -10.16 -9.81
CA ASN A 89 27.91 -10.58 -9.73
C ASN A 89 27.28 -10.13 -8.40
N ALA A 90 27.98 -10.30 -7.28
CA ALA A 90 27.46 -9.91 -5.98
C ALA A 90 27.21 -8.39 -5.90
N TRP A 91 28.09 -7.58 -6.47
CA TRP A 91 27.91 -6.13 -6.53
C TRP A 91 26.79 -5.73 -7.50
N HIS A 92 26.86 -6.14 -8.77
CA HIS A 92 25.92 -5.65 -9.78
C HIS A 92 24.52 -6.25 -9.65
N VAL A 93 24.41 -7.54 -9.30
CA VAL A 93 23.12 -8.24 -9.24
C VAL A 93 22.53 -8.20 -7.84
N SER A 94 23.21 -8.79 -6.84
CA SER A 94 22.69 -8.93 -5.47
C SER A 94 22.51 -7.57 -4.77
N THR A 95 23.35 -6.59 -5.11
CA THR A 95 23.30 -5.26 -4.51
C THR A 95 22.62 -4.23 -5.41
N ILE A 96 23.22 -3.86 -6.55
CA ILE A 96 22.76 -2.73 -7.36
C ILE A 96 21.41 -3.03 -8.03
N LEU A 97 21.29 -4.11 -8.79
CA LEU A 97 20.04 -4.47 -9.48
C LEU A 97 18.90 -4.65 -8.47
N ARG A 98 19.16 -5.34 -7.35
CA ARG A 98 18.17 -5.48 -6.27
C ARG A 98 17.69 -4.13 -5.74
N ILE A 99 18.58 -3.17 -5.50
CA ILE A 99 18.19 -1.81 -5.07
C ILE A 99 17.35 -1.13 -6.14
N VAL A 100 17.76 -1.20 -7.42
CA VAL A 100 17.03 -0.60 -8.54
C VAL A 100 15.62 -1.19 -8.64
N VAL A 101 15.48 -2.51 -8.60
CA VAL A 101 14.19 -3.20 -8.65
C VAL A 101 13.31 -2.79 -7.47
N ASN A 102 13.86 -2.79 -6.25
CA ASN A 102 13.10 -2.40 -5.05
C ASN A 102 12.63 -0.94 -5.10
N LEU A 103 13.48 -0.02 -5.58
CA LEU A 103 13.09 1.38 -5.73
C LEU A 103 11.98 1.54 -6.77
N ASN A 104 12.09 0.89 -7.94
CA ASN A 104 11.03 0.94 -8.96
C ASN A 104 9.73 0.28 -8.45
N ALA A 105 9.83 -0.79 -7.66
CA ALA A 105 8.67 -1.43 -7.03
C ALA A 105 7.98 -0.54 -6.00
N ALA A 106 8.72 0.29 -5.26
CA ALA A 106 8.12 1.30 -4.40
C ALA A 106 7.52 2.46 -5.21
N PHE A 107 8.25 2.95 -6.22
CA PHE A 107 7.88 4.13 -7.01
C PHE A 107 6.71 3.90 -7.96
N VAL A 108 6.48 2.66 -8.39
CA VAL A 108 5.33 2.34 -9.26
C VAL A 108 4.00 2.53 -8.53
N ILE A 109 3.97 2.45 -7.20
CA ILE A 109 2.78 2.75 -6.40
C ILE A 109 2.44 4.24 -6.48
N ASN A 110 3.44 5.12 -6.35
CA ASN A 110 3.24 6.57 -6.47
C ASN A 110 2.79 7.00 -7.88
N SER A 111 3.16 6.25 -8.92
CA SER A 111 2.88 6.61 -10.31
C SER A 111 1.73 5.79 -10.92
N PHE A 112 1.95 4.51 -11.19
CA PHE A 112 1.01 3.66 -11.91
C PHE A 112 -0.29 3.44 -11.12
N ALA A 113 -0.20 3.23 -9.80
CA ALA A 113 -1.38 3.03 -8.96
C ALA A 113 -2.21 4.33 -8.79
N HIS A 114 -1.67 5.50 -9.14
CA HIS A 114 -2.42 6.75 -9.24
C HIS A 114 -2.98 7.03 -10.65
N MET A 115 -2.70 6.18 -11.65
CA MET A 115 -3.13 6.38 -13.04
C MET A 115 -4.10 5.31 -13.53
N TYR A 116 -3.88 4.05 -13.14
CA TYR A 116 -4.54 2.91 -13.78
C TYR A 116 -5.10 1.91 -12.75
N GLY A 117 -6.42 1.74 -12.76
CA GLY A 117 -7.11 0.78 -11.93
C GLY A 117 -8.57 1.15 -11.70
N GLN A 118 -9.21 0.40 -10.82
CA GLN A 118 -10.58 0.62 -10.38
C GLN A 118 -10.62 1.59 -9.20
N LYS A 119 -11.72 2.33 -9.03
CA LYS A 119 -11.91 3.26 -7.89
C LYS A 119 -13.20 2.97 -7.13
N PRO A 120 -13.31 1.76 -6.55
CA PRO A 120 -14.55 1.28 -5.95
C PRO A 120 -14.96 2.05 -4.69
N TYR A 121 -14.07 2.79 -4.03
CA TYR A 121 -14.34 3.48 -2.77
C TYR A 121 -14.43 5.00 -2.91
N GLU A 122 -13.60 5.61 -3.75
CA GLU A 122 -13.61 7.05 -4.03
C GLU A 122 -13.14 7.34 -5.46
N LYS A 123 -14.06 7.74 -6.32
CA LYS A 123 -13.76 8.04 -7.73
C LYS A 123 -13.12 9.40 -7.96
N ALA A 124 -13.25 10.33 -7.00
CA ALA A 124 -12.76 11.70 -7.14
C ALA A 124 -11.24 11.84 -6.91
N ILE A 125 -10.59 10.84 -6.30
CA ILE A 125 -9.13 10.83 -6.07
C ILE A 125 -8.41 10.04 -7.16
N ALA A 126 -7.11 10.30 -7.37
CA ALA A 126 -6.31 9.57 -8.36
C ALA A 126 -6.01 8.09 -8.02
N PRO A 127 -5.67 7.71 -6.76
CA PRO A 127 -5.37 6.34 -6.34
C PRO A 127 -6.40 5.32 -6.82
N ALA A 128 -5.92 4.17 -7.30
CA ALA A 128 -6.71 3.13 -7.91
C ALA A 128 -6.29 1.73 -7.43
N GLU A 129 -7.26 0.82 -7.37
CA GLU A 129 -7.05 -0.61 -7.11
C GLU A 129 -6.43 -1.29 -8.33
N ASN A 130 -5.38 -2.06 -8.12
CA ASN A 130 -4.73 -2.82 -9.18
C ASN A 130 -4.15 -4.15 -8.66
N LEU A 131 -4.74 -5.28 -9.09
CA LEU A 131 -4.32 -6.62 -8.66
C LEU A 131 -2.86 -6.94 -9.02
N ALA A 132 -2.42 -6.56 -10.23
CA ALA A 132 -1.04 -6.78 -10.66
C ALA A 132 -0.06 -6.01 -9.74
N MET A 133 -0.41 -4.77 -9.38
CA MET A 133 0.38 -4.01 -8.42
C MET A 133 0.33 -4.62 -7.03
N ALA A 134 -0.82 -5.13 -6.58
CA ALA A 134 -0.94 -5.76 -5.26
C ALA A 134 0.00 -6.97 -5.14
N ILE A 135 0.13 -7.77 -6.20
CA ILE A 135 1.09 -8.89 -6.25
C ILE A 135 2.53 -8.36 -6.25
N PHE A 136 2.84 -7.40 -7.12
CA PHE A 136 4.21 -6.90 -7.31
C PHE A 136 4.75 -6.13 -6.10
N SER A 137 3.88 -5.39 -5.41
CA SER A 137 4.21 -4.57 -4.24
C SER A 137 3.88 -5.26 -2.91
N LEU A 138 3.59 -6.56 -2.93
CA LEU A 138 3.31 -7.38 -1.74
C LEU A 138 2.08 -6.95 -0.92
N GLY A 139 1.17 -6.15 -1.50
CA GLY A 139 -0.09 -5.74 -0.88
C GLY A 139 -0.48 -4.29 -1.12
N GLU A 140 0.45 -3.43 -1.54
CA GLU A 140 0.25 -1.98 -1.60
C GLU A 140 -0.53 -1.49 -2.84
N GLY A 141 -0.89 -2.41 -3.75
CA GLY A 141 -1.63 -2.10 -4.98
C GLY A 141 -3.13 -1.87 -4.80
N TRP A 142 -3.66 -2.08 -3.59
CA TRP A 142 -5.04 -1.76 -3.22
C TRP A 142 -5.15 -0.28 -2.81
N HIS A 143 -4.76 0.59 -3.74
CA HIS A 143 -4.37 1.96 -3.42
C HIS A 143 -5.55 2.93 -3.25
N ASN A 144 -6.71 2.66 -3.88
CA ASN A 144 -7.92 3.44 -3.64
C ASN A 144 -8.43 3.22 -2.20
N PHE A 145 -8.45 1.97 -1.74
CA PHE A 145 -8.81 1.61 -0.38
C PHE A 145 -7.85 2.26 0.62
N HIS A 146 -6.55 2.08 0.41
CA HIS A 146 -5.51 2.63 1.27
C HIS A 146 -5.64 4.15 1.46
N HIS A 147 -5.94 4.90 0.39
CA HIS A 147 -6.13 6.35 0.48
C HIS A 147 -7.44 6.76 1.15
N VAL A 148 -8.50 5.95 1.02
CA VAL A 148 -9.80 6.22 1.66
C VAL A 148 -9.76 5.86 3.15
N PHE A 149 -9.01 4.83 3.53
CA PHE A 149 -8.89 4.32 4.89
C PHE A 149 -7.41 4.15 5.32
N PRO A 150 -6.63 5.24 5.40
CA PRO A 150 -5.18 5.18 5.65
C PRO A 150 -4.79 4.67 7.06
N TRP A 151 -5.76 4.42 7.93
CA TRP A 151 -5.57 3.86 9.26
C TRP A 151 -5.84 2.34 9.33
N ASP A 152 -6.29 1.71 8.23
CA ASP A 152 -6.47 0.27 8.16
C ASP A 152 -5.10 -0.43 8.04
N TYR A 153 -4.80 -1.36 8.95
CA TYR A 153 -3.51 -2.04 8.99
C TYR A 153 -3.27 -2.96 7.78
N LYS A 154 -4.33 -3.44 7.13
CA LYS A 154 -4.25 -4.30 5.95
C LYS A 154 -4.00 -3.50 4.68
N ALA A 155 -4.36 -2.22 4.69
CA ALA A 155 -4.42 -1.37 3.50
C ALA A 155 -5.27 -1.95 2.35
N SER A 156 -6.14 -2.92 2.62
CA SER A 156 -7.03 -3.51 1.62
C SER A 156 -8.29 -4.13 2.23
N GLU A 157 -9.42 -3.97 1.55
CA GLU A 157 -10.59 -4.85 1.73
C GLU A 157 -10.38 -6.16 0.97
N LEU A 158 -9.86 -6.04 -0.25
CA LEU A 158 -9.75 -7.13 -1.20
C LEU A 158 -8.44 -7.90 -1.05
N GLY A 159 -8.47 -9.14 -1.53
CA GLY A 159 -7.30 -10.00 -1.62
C GLY A 159 -7.21 -11.07 -0.54
N LYS A 160 -6.37 -12.07 -0.81
CA LYS A 160 -5.93 -13.09 0.15
C LYS A 160 -4.46 -12.82 0.50
N TYR A 161 -3.87 -13.62 1.39
CA TYR A 161 -2.45 -13.51 1.71
C TYR A 161 -1.51 -13.60 0.49
N SER A 162 -1.94 -14.24 -0.61
CA SER A 162 -1.17 -14.27 -1.86
C SER A 162 -1.09 -12.94 -2.61
N THR A 163 -1.97 -11.99 -2.30
CA THR A 163 -2.05 -10.65 -2.93
C THR A 163 -1.87 -9.54 -1.89
N ASN A 164 -1.57 -9.90 -0.64
CA ASN A 164 -1.26 -9.00 0.46
C ASN A 164 -0.40 -9.76 1.49
N VAL A 165 0.87 -9.95 1.12
CA VAL A 165 1.85 -10.68 1.93
C VAL A 165 2.21 -9.88 3.19
N THR A 166 2.17 -8.54 3.11
CA THR A 166 2.35 -7.64 4.25
C THR A 166 1.34 -7.94 5.36
N THR A 167 0.05 -8.07 5.03
CA THR A 167 -0.98 -8.44 6.02
C THR A 167 -0.73 -9.81 6.61
N ALA A 168 -0.34 -10.80 5.80
CA ALA A 168 -0.02 -12.15 6.28
C ALA A 168 1.13 -12.14 7.30
N PHE A 169 2.16 -11.33 7.03
CA PHE A 169 3.30 -11.13 7.91
C PHE A 169 2.87 -10.49 9.24
N ILE A 170 2.08 -9.41 9.19
CA ILE A 170 1.57 -8.74 10.40
C ILE A 170 0.70 -9.70 11.22
N ASP A 171 -0.22 -10.42 10.57
CA ASP A 171 -1.10 -11.40 11.23
C ASP A 171 -0.29 -12.52 11.91
N PHE A 172 0.82 -12.96 11.31
CA PHE A 172 1.74 -13.91 11.94
C PHE A 172 2.34 -13.34 13.24
N PHE A 173 2.84 -12.10 13.21
CA PHE A 173 3.35 -11.45 14.42
C PHE A 173 2.26 -11.18 15.46
N ALA A 174 1.02 -10.95 15.02
CA ALA A 174 -0.11 -10.83 15.91
C ALA A 174 -0.42 -12.15 16.63
N LYS A 175 -0.38 -13.28 15.89
CA LYS A 175 -0.60 -14.61 16.44
C LYS A 175 0.42 -14.99 17.52
N ILE A 176 1.68 -14.55 17.39
CA ILE A 176 2.72 -14.79 18.40
C ILE A 176 2.82 -13.68 19.45
N GLY A 177 1.90 -12.70 19.44
CA GLY A 177 1.79 -11.64 20.44
C GLY A 177 2.79 -10.48 20.29
N TRP A 178 3.46 -10.36 19.15
CA TRP A 178 4.43 -9.27 18.87
C TRP A 178 3.76 -8.05 18.22
N ALA A 179 2.62 -8.25 17.57
CA ALA A 179 1.77 -7.18 17.05
C ALA A 179 0.39 -7.23 17.72
N TYR A 180 -0.20 -6.07 17.99
CA TYR A 180 -1.51 -5.95 18.63
C TYR A 180 -2.13 -4.59 18.27
N ASP A 181 -3.38 -4.36 18.68
CA ASP A 181 -4.14 -3.13 18.38
C ASP A 181 -4.22 -2.82 16.86
N LEU A 182 -4.33 -3.89 16.07
CA LEU A 182 -4.51 -3.85 14.62
C LEU A 182 -5.90 -3.28 14.30
N LYS A 183 -5.94 -2.16 13.58
CA LYS A 183 -7.18 -1.44 13.23
C LYS A 183 -7.61 -1.82 11.83
N THR A 184 -8.85 -2.28 11.67
CA THR A 184 -9.41 -2.56 10.35
C THR A 184 -10.80 -1.97 10.23
N VAL A 185 -11.18 -1.58 9.01
CA VAL A 185 -12.47 -0.97 8.70
C VAL A 185 -13.55 -2.03 8.71
N THR A 186 -14.71 -1.69 9.28
CA THR A 186 -15.88 -2.58 9.30
C THR A 186 -16.50 -2.70 7.90
N PRO A 187 -17.00 -3.89 7.49
CA PRO A 187 -17.66 -4.08 6.19
C PRO A 187 -18.76 -3.06 5.88
N ASP A 188 -19.59 -2.71 6.86
CA ASP A 188 -20.68 -1.73 6.68
C ASP A 188 -20.18 -0.34 6.27
N LEU A 189 -19.05 0.09 6.86
CA LEU A 189 -18.44 1.37 6.53
C LEU A 189 -17.81 1.35 5.12
N ILE A 190 -17.23 0.21 4.72
CA ILE A 190 -16.70 0.02 3.37
C ILE A 190 -17.84 0.09 2.35
N ALA A 191 -18.92 -0.68 2.56
CA ALA A 191 -20.09 -0.70 1.69
C ALA A 191 -20.77 0.68 1.61
N ALA A 192 -20.94 1.36 2.75
CA ALA A 192 -21.50 2.71 2.78
C ALA A 192 -20.63 3.71 2.00
N ARG A 193 -19.30 3.59 2.09
CA ARG A 193 -18.36 4.46 1.36
C ARG A 193 -18.39 4.17 -0.13
N ALA A 194 -18.27 2.91 -0.53
CA ALA A 194 -18.34 2.48 -1.93
C ALA A 194 -19.63 2.94 -2.61
N LYS A 195 -20.79 2.79 -1.94
CA LYS A 195 -22.07 3.27 -2.46
C LYS A 195 -22.14 4.80 -2.60
N ARG A 196 -21.52 5.54 -1.69
CA ARG A 196 -21.59 7.01 -1.66
C ARG A 196 -20.67 7.66 -2.69
N THR A 197 -19.45 7.14 -2.85
CA THR A 197 -18.37 7.82 -3.59
C THR A 197 -17.62 6.93 -4.57
N GLY A 198 -17.89 5.63 -4.61
CA GLY A 198 -17.28 4.70 -5.56
C GLY A 198 -17.67 4.98 -7.02
N ASP A 199 -16.89 4.41 -7.93
CA ASP A 199 -17.11 4.43 -9.38
C ASP A 199 -18.08 3.33 -9.87
N GLY A 200 -18.61 2.49 -8.97
CA GLY A 200 -19.48 1.36 -9.31
C GLY A 200 -18.74 0.05 -9.58
N THR A 201 -17.42 0.01 -9.42
CA THR A 201 -16.61 -1.22 -9.61
C THR A 201 -16.41 -2.02 -8.32
N HIS A 202 -16.96 -1.58 -7.18
CA HIS A 202 -16.93 -2.34 -5.93
C HIS A 202 -17.62 -3.68 -6.12
N VAL A 203 -17.08 -4.74 -5.53
CA VAL A 203 -17.47 -6.12 -5.86
C VAL A 203 -18.94 -6.33 -5.52
N TRP A 204 -19.72 -6.53 -6.58
CA TRP A 204 -21.14 -6.90 -6.58
C TRP A 204 -21.41 -8.13 -5.69
N GLY A 205 -22.43 -8.06 -4.84
CA GLY A 205 -22.75 -9.09 -3.85
C GLY A 205 -24.22 -9.52 -3.85
N TRP A 206 -24.53 -10.59 -3.10
CA TRP A 206 -25.85 -11.21 -3.03
C TRP A 206 -26.99 -10.24 -2.64
N ASP A 207 -26.66 -9.09 -2.06
CA ASP A 207 -27.61 -8.09 -1.56
C ASP A 207 -27.49 -6.72 -2.25
N ASP A 208 -26.92 -6.68 -3.45
CA ASP A 208 -26.93 -5.48 -4.27
C ASP A 208 -28.38 -5.05 -4.61
N LYS A 209 -28.66 -3.74 -4.61
CA LYS A 209 -29.96 -3.18 -5.00
C LYS A 209 -30.24 -3.34 -6.50
N GLU A 210 -29.19 -3.49 -7.31
CA GLU A 210 -29.28 -3.74 -8.75
C GLU A 210 -29.43 -5.23 -9.06
N MET A 211 -29.15 -6.11 -8.09
CA MET A 211 -29.35 -7.56 -8.24
C MET A 211 -30.83 -7.90 -8.09
N ASN A 212 -31.49 -8.10 -9.22
CA ASN A 212 -32.91 -8.40 -9.22
C ASN A 212 -33.22 -9.77 -8.58
N GLU A 213 -34.41 -9.88 -7.99
CA GLU A 213 -34.88 -11.11 -7.33
C GLU A 213 -34.93 -12.33 -8.27
N LYS A 214 -35.06 -12.10 -9.58
CA LYS A 214 -35.11 -13.18 -10.58
C LYS A 214 -33.74 -13.84 -10.74
N ASP A 215 -32.66 -13.06 -10.69
CA ASP A 215 -31.29 -13.58 -10.77
C ASP A 215 -30.87 -14.23 -9.46
N LYS A 216 -31.28 -13.70 -8.29
CA LYS A 216 -31.16 -14.38 -6.98
C LYS A 216 -31.76 -15.78 -7.01
N ARG A 217 -33.00 -15.91 -7.50
CA ARG A 217 -33.71 -17.20 -7.56
C ARG A 217 -33.11 -18.21 -8.53
N ARG A 218 -32.28 -17.77 -9.48
CA ARG A 218 -31.61 -18.64 -10.45
C ARG A 218 -30.25 -19.13 -9.99
N ALA A 219 -29.74 -18.60 -8.88
CA ALA A 219 -28.45 -19.01 -8.36
C ALA A 219 -28.52 -20.42 -7.78
N VAL A 220 -27.51 -21.23 -8.08
CA VAL A 220 -27.32 -22.54 -7.48
C VAL A 220 -26.65 -22.35 -6.13
N ILE A 221 -27.39 -22.58 -5.04
CA ILE A 221 -26.88 -22.48 -3.68
C ILE A 221 -26.30 -23.84 -3.27
N ILE A 222 -24.99 -23.89 -3.05
CA ILE A 222 -24.28 -25.08 -2.56
C ILE A 222 -24.08 -24.93 -1.05
N ASN A 223 -24.51 -25.93 -0.26
CA ASN A 223 -24.51 -25.92 1.21
C ASN A 223 -25.41 -24.83 1.84
N PRO A 224 -26.73 -24.86 1.65
CA PRO A 224 -27.64 -23.86 2.21
C PRO A 224 -27.60 -23.86 3.74
N ALA A 225 -27.78 -22.67 4.32
CA ALA A 225 -27.97 -22.53 5.77
C ALA A 225 -29.15 -23.40 6.23
N LYS A 226 -29.04 -24.02 7.41
CA LYS A 226 -30.13 -24.79 7.99
C LYS A 226 -31.32 -23.84 8.26
N PRO A 227 -32.58 -24.28 8.07
CA PRO A 227 -33.76 -23.43 8.21
C PRO A 227 -33.86 -22.68 9.56
N ASP A 228 -33.18 -23.19 10.59
CA ASP A 228 -33.31 -22.76 11.98
C ASP A 228 -32.40 -21.56 12.35
N GLN A 229 -31.72 -20.93 11.39
CA GLN A 229 -30.79 -19.82 11.64
C GLN A 229 -31.12 -18.51 10.91
N ILE A 230 -32.29 -18.40 10.27
CA ILE A 230 -32.66 -17.20 9.48
C ILE A 230 -33.53 -16.20 10.26
N ASP A 231 -34.11 -16.60 11.40
CA ASP A 231 -34.83 -15.67 12.29
C ASP A 231 -34.24 -15.68 13.70
N ASN A 232 -33.38 -14.69 13.96
CA ASN A 232 -33.19 -13.99 15.24
C ASN A 232 -32.43 -12.69 15.02
#